data_AF-A0A5E7XS94-F1
#
_entry.id   AF-A0A5E7XS94-F1
#
_cell.length_a   1.000
_cell.length_b   1.000
_cell.length_c   1.000
_cell.angle_alpha   90.00
_cell.angle_beta   90.00
_cell.angle_gamma   90.00
#
_symmetry.space_group_name_H-M   'P 1'
#
loop_
_entity.id
_entity.type
_entity.pdbx_description
1 polymer ?
#
loop_
_entity_poly.entity_id
_entity_poly.type
_entity_poly.pdbx_seq_one_letter_code
_entity_poly.pdbx_strand_id
1 'polypeptide(L)'
;MQASDFLPYLGWIVAGAFTLGAAGILTSFQITRMKIKNGYPLEGMWGQSLKPGATQENAHRVTLLTQENAELRAELGSMKDRLANVERIVTDSGYHLTHEIESLRGKQGAN
;
A
#
# COMPACT_ATOMS: atom_id res chain seq x y z
N MET A 1 39.76 50.18 -13.00
CA MET A 1 40.23 49.20 -11.99
C MET A 1 41.28 48.36 -12.67
N GLN A 2 42.54 48.50 -12.25
CA GLN A 2 43.64 47.72 -12.82
C GLN A 2 43.68 46.35 -12.12
N ALA A 3 44.15 45.31 -12.81
CA ALA A 3 44.23 43.95 -12.24
C ALA A 3 45.11 43.87 -10.97
N SER A 4 46.01 44.85 -10.79
CA SER A 4 46.84 45.02 -9.60
C SER A 4 46.06 45.30 -8.32
N ASP A 5 44.84 45.85 -8.42
CA ASP A 5 44.01 46.21 -7.27
C ASP A 5 43.45 44.96 -6.55
N PHE A 6 43.46 43.80 -7.21
CA PHE A 6 42.96 42.51 -6.69
C PHE A 6 44.05 41.62 -6.08
N LEU A 7 45.34 41.93 -6.31
CA LEU A 7 46.49 41.19 -5.74
C LEU A 7 46.42 41.00 -4.21
N PRO A 8 46.09 42.01 -3.38
CA PRO A 8 46.04 41.83 -1.92
C PRO A 8 44.86 40.97 -1.46
N TYR A 9 43.79 40.88 -2.25
CA TYR A 9 42.59 40.10 -1.92
C TYR A 9 42.61 38.70 -2.53
N LEU A 10 43.59 38.38 -3.36
CA LEU A 10 43.69 37.12 -4.09
C LEU A 10 43.67 35.90 -3.16
N GLY A 11 44.36 35.97 -2.02
CA GLY A 11 44.33 34.91 -1.00
C GLY A 11 42.94 34.68 -0.39
N TRP A 12 42.20 35.76 -0.10
CA TRP A 12 40.83 35.68 0.42
C TRP A 12 39.84 35.18 -0.63
N ILE A 13 40.03 35.55 -1.90
CA ILE A 13 39.21 35.08 -3.02
C ILE A 13 39.40 33.57 -3.21
N VAL A 14 40.65 33.10 -3.19
CA VAL A 14 40.96 31.66 -3.31
C VAL A 14 40.41 30.87 -2.12
N ALA A 15 40.58 31.38 -0.90
CA ALA A 15 40.03 30.76 0.29
C ALA A 15 38.48 30.71 0.24
N GLY A 16 37.84 31.80 -0.18
CA GLY A 16 36.39 31.88 -0.34
C GLY A 16 35.85 30.93 -1.40
N ALA A 17 36.53 30.80 -2.54
CA ALA A 17 36.15 29.85 -3.58
C ALA A 17 36.26 28.39 -3.07
N PHE A 18 37.30 28.08 -2.32
CA PHE A 18 37.52 26.74 -1.79
C PHE A 18 36.47 26.36 -0.72
N THR A 19 36.14 27.29 0.18
CA THR A 19 35.13 27.05 1.23
C THR A 19 33.73 26.89 0.64
N LEU A 20 33.36 27.69 -0.37
CA LEU A 20 32.09 27.54 -1.08
C LEU A 20 32.00 26.21 -1.83
N GLY A 21 33.09 25.76 -2.47
CA GLY A 21 33.16 24.45 -3.11
C GLY A 21 32.97 23.30 -2.13
N ALA A 22 33.68 23.34 -0.99
CA ALA A 22 33.56 22.33 0.05
C ALA A 22 32.15 22.29 0.68
N ALA A 23 31.56 23.46 0.93
CA ALA A 23 30.20 23.56 1.44
C ALA A 23 29.17 22.95 0.48
N GLY A 24 29.28 23.21 -0.83
CA GLY A 24 28.39 22.64 -1.84
C GLY A 24 28.42 21.12 -1.88
N ILE A 25 29.61 20.51 -1.75
CA ILE A 25 29.77 19.05 -1.70
C ILE A 25 29.07 18.49 -0.45
N LEU A 26 29.34 19.05 0.73
CA LEU A 26 28.72 18.60 1.98
C LEU A 26 27.19 18.72 1.96
N THR A 27 26.66 19.81 1.41
CA THR A 27 25.22 20.00 1.24
C THR A 27 24.61 18.96 0.32
N SER A 28 25.27 18.62 -0.80
CA SER A 28 24.81 17.58 -1.74
C SER A 28 24.72 16.19 -1.09
N PHE A 29 25.77 15.82 -0.33
CA PHE A 29 25.76 14.56 0.44
C PHE A 29 24.65 14.55 1.49
N GLN A 30 24.45 15.64 2.21
CA GLN A 30 23.42 15.73 3.25
C GLN A 30 22.01 15.63 2.67
N ILE A 31 21.73 16.29 1.55
CA ILE A 31 20.45 16.18 0.85
C ILE A 31 20.21 14.74 0.39
N THR A 32 21.24 14.08 -0.13
CA THR A 32 21.14 12.68 -0.57
C THR A 32 20.84 11.75 0.62
N ARG A 33 21.51 11.95 1.77
CA ARG A 33 21.19 11.19 2.99
C ARG A 33 19.76 11.43 3.48
N MET A 34 19.27 12.66 3.44
CA MET A 34 17.89 12.97 3.82
C MET A 34 16.88 12.34 2.86
N LYS A 35 17.12 12.36 1.55
CA LYS A 35 16.28 11.69 0.54
C LYS A 35 16.19 10.19 0.80
N ILE A 36 17.32 9.54 1.10
CA ILE A 36 17.37 8.11 1.43
C ILE A 36 16.59 7.82 2.71
N LYS A 37 16.83 8.58 3.79
CA LYS A 37 16.14 8.39 5.07
C LYS A 37 14.62 8.59 4.97
N ASN A 38 14.18 9.51 4.12
CA ASN A 38 12.77 9.83 3.92
C ASN A 38 12.11 8.97 2.84
N GLY A 39 12.82 7.99 2.26
CA GLY A 39 12.27 7.05 1.29
C GLY A 39 11.95 7.66 -0.08
N TYR A 40 12.51 8.82 -0.42
CA TYR A 40 12.37 9.38 -1.75
C TYR A 40 13.17 8.55 -2.76
N PRO A 41 12.64 8.29 -3.97
CA PRO A 41 13.38 7.59 -4.99
C PRO A 41 14.65 8.38 -5.32
N LEU A 42 15.79 7.68 -5.33
CA LEU A 42 17.03 8.27 -5.83
C LEU A 42 16.88 8.40 -7.35
N GLU A 43 16.73 9.62 -7.83
CA GLU A 43 16.75 9.92 -9.26
C GLU A 43 18.18 9.72 -9.78
N GLY A 44 18.35 8.84 -10.77
CA GLY A 44 19.58 8.76 -11.53
C GLY A 44 19.81 10.03 -12.36
N MET A 45 21.00 10.18 -12.93
CA MET A 45 21.42 11.35 -13.73
C MET A 45 20.55 11.61 -14.98
N TRP A 46 19.59 10.73 -15.30
CA TRP A 46 18.67 10.79 -16.43
C TRP A 46 17.20 10.60 -16.01
N GLY A 47 16.81 11.01 -14.80
CA GLY A 47 15.40 11.04 -14.37
C GLY A 47 14.73 9.68 -14.19
N GLN A 48 15.49 8.58 -14.25
CA GLN A 48 14.98 7.27 -13.84
C GLN A 48 15.04 7.19 -12.31
N SER A 49 13.88 7.07 -11.67
CA SER A 49 13.81 6.71 -10.25
C SER A 49 14.42 5.32 -10.08
N LEU A 50 15.62 5.25 -9.51
CA LEU A 50 16.12 3.98 -8.96
C LEU A 50 15.23 3.68 -7.76
N LYS A 51 14.09 3.03 -7.99
CA LYS A 51 13.35 2.33 -6.95
C LYS A 51 14.19 1.12 -6.54
N PRO A 52 14.77 1.08 -5.33
CA PRO A 52 15.27 -0.17 -4.80
C PRO A 52 14.04 -0.96 -4.34
N GLY A 53 13.45 -1.79 -5.21
CA GLY A 53 12.24 -2.52 -4.81
C GLY A 53 11.41 -3.19 -5.90
N ALA A 54 11.83 -3.21 -7.15
CA ALA A 54 11.32 -4.20 -8.12
C ALA A 54 12.14 -5.51 -8.05
N THR A 55 12.76 -5.77 -6.91
CA THR A 55 13.45 -7.02 -6.60
C THR A 55 12.42 -8.15 -6.62
N GLN A 56 12.72 -9.27 -7.28
CA GLN A 56 11.82 -10.42 -7.48
C GLN A 56 11.03 -10.88 -6.24
N GLU A 57 11.54 -10.60 -5.04
CA GLU A 57 10.86 -10.80 -3.76
C GLU A 57 9.49 -10.10 -3.65
N ASN A 58 9.35 -8.87 -4.15
CA ASN A 58 8.06 -8.16 -4.13
C ASN A 58 7.07 -8.74 -5.15
N ALA A 59 7.55 -9.18 -6.32
CA ALA A 59 6.70 -9.91 -7.27
C ALA A 59 6.23 -11.24 -6.66
N HIS A 60 7.11 -11.97 -5.97
CA HIS A 60 6.77 -13.21 -5.28
C HIS A 60 5.75 -12.99 -4.15
N ARG A 61 5.91 -11.93 -3.34
CA ARG A 61 4.92 -11.55 -2.32
C ARG A 61 3.56 -11.22 -2.94
N VAL A 62 3.53 -10.47 -4.04
CA VAL A 62 2.28 -10.16 -4.75
C VAL A 62 1.62 -11.44 -5.27
N THR A 63 2.38 -12.40 -5.80
CA THR A 63 1.81 -13.68 -6.24
C THR A 63 1.24 -14.50 -5.08
N LEU A 64 1.95 -14.56 -3.94
CA LEU A 64 1.48 -15.27 -2.74
C LEU A 64 0.20 -14.62 -2.19
N LEU A 65 0.19 -13.29 -2.03
CA LEU A 65 -0.99 -12.56 -1.57
C LEU A 65 -2.18 -12.72 -2.53
N THR A 66 -1.93 -12.81 -3.83
CA THR A 66 -3.00 -13.04 -4.82
C THR A 66 -3.61 -14.44 -4.66
N GLN A 67 -2.78 -15.44 -4.35
CA GLN A 67 -3.25 -16.80 -4.06
C GLN A 67 -4.06 -16.86 -2.76
N GLU A 68 -3.58 -16.23 -1.68
CA GLU A 68 -4.31 -16.13 -0.41
C GLU A 68 -5.66 -15.42 -0.59
N ASN A 69 -5.71 -14.35 -1.39
CA ASN A 69 -6.96 -13.67 -1.71
C ASN A 69 -7.93 -14.55 -2.52
N ALA A 70 -7.43 -15.42 -3.39
CA ALA A 70 -8.27 -16.35 -4.14
C ALA A 70 -8.87 -17.44 -3.23
N GLU A 71 -8.07 -17.97 -2.29
CA GLU A 71 -8.51 -18.92 -1.29
C GLU A 71 -9.56 -18.33 -0.35
N LEU A 72 -9.31 -17.13 0.21
CA LEU A 72 -10.26 -16.44 1.08
C LEU A 72 -11.57 -16.15 0.36
N ARG A 73 -11.54 -15.81 -0.93
CA ARG A 73 -12.76 -15.61 -1.73
C ARG A 73 -13.54 -16.91 -1.92
N ALA A 74 -12.84 -18.03 -2.08
CA ALA A 74 -13.49 -19.35 -2.17
C ALA A 74 -14.11 -19.74 -0.82
N GLU A 75 -13.41 -19.53 0.30
CA GLU A 75 -13.93 -19.79 1.65
C GLU A 75 -15.18 -18.93 1.92
N LEU A 76 -15.11 -17.62 1.64
CA LEU A 76 -16.25 -16.70 1.76
C LEU A 76 -17.43 -17.12 0.87
N GLY A 77 -17.17 -17.61 -0.35
CA GLY A 77 -18.19 -18.17 -1.22
C GLY A 77 -18.91 -19.37 -0.58
N SER A 78 -18.14 -20.32 -0.04
CA SER A 78 -18.70 -21.49 0.63
C SER A 78 -19.54 -21.14 1.87
N MET A 79 -19.09 -20.13 2.64
CA MET A 79 -19.85 -19.62 3.78
C MET A 79 -21.15 -18.96 3.33
N LYS A 80 -21.12 -18.19 2.24
CA LYS A 80 -22.32 -17.56 1.67
C LYS A 80 -23.34 -18.60 1.22
N ASP A 81 -22.93 -19.67 0.55
CA ASP A 81 -23.83 -20.74 0.12
C ASP A 81 -24.49 -21.45 1.31
N ARG A 82 -23.72 -21.67 2.39
CA ARG A 82 -24.27 -22.22 3.64
C ARG A 82 -25.27 -21.27 4.29
N LEU A 83 -24.96 -19.97 4.32
CA LEU A 83 -25.88 -18.96 4.86
C LEU A 83 -27.18 -18.91 4.05
N ALA A 84 -27.12 -18.97 2.72
CA ALA A 84 -28.31 -19.03 1.86
C ALA A 84 -29.15 -20.30 2.13
N ASN A 85 -28.49 -21.44 2.34
CA ASN A 85 -29.19 -22.66 2.74
C ASN A 85 -29.87 -22.53 4.11
N VAL A 86 -29.21 -21.92 5.09
CA VAL A 86 -29.80 -21.66 6.41
C VAL A 86 -30.98 -20.70 6.29
N GLU A 87 -30.85 -19.62 5.54
CA GLU A 87 -31.94 -18.67 5.27
C GLU A 87 -33.16 -19.36 4.66
N ARG A 88 -32.95 -20.24 3.68
CA ARG A 88 -34.01 -21.03 3.07
C ARG A 88 -34.69 -21.96 4.07
N ILE A 89 -33.93 -22.69 4.89
CA ILE A 89 -34.49 -23.58 5.92
C ILE A 89 -35.36 -22.81 6.90
N VAL A 90 -34.85 -21.68 7.42
CA VAL A 90 -35.56 -20.87 8.42
C VAL A 90 -36.83 -20.28 7.82
N THR A 91 -36.76 -19.77 6.59
CA THR A 91 -37.91 -19.17 5.90
C THR A 91 -38.96 -20.22 5.53
N ASP A 92 -38.57 -21.31 4.86
CA ASP A 92 -39.50 -22.36 4.40
C ASP A 92 -40.14 -23.10 5.57
N SER A 93 -39.37 -23.42 6.62
CA SER A 93 -39.90 -24.15 7.80
C SER A 93 -40.89 -23.31 8.61
N GLY A 94 -40.70 -21.99 8.67
CA GLY A 94 -41.63 -21.09 9.36
C GLY A 94 -43.03 -21.11 8.75
N TYR A 95 -43.13 -21.00 7.42
CA TYR A 95 -44.42 -21.05 6.72
C TYR A 95 -45.05 -22.44 6.74
N HIS A 96 -44.26 -23.51 6.59
CA HIS A 96 -44.78 -24.88 6.65
C HIS A 96 -45.39 -25.20 8.01
N LEU A 97 -44.69 -24.88 9.10
CA LEU A 97 -45.17 -25.13 10.46
C LEU A 97 -46.47 -24.36 10.75
N THR A 98 -46.56 -23.09 10.35
CA THR A 98 -47.78 -22.29 10.54
C THR A 98 -48.97 -22.90 9.78
N HIS A 99 -48.77 -23.33 8.53
CA HIS A 99 -49.83 -24.00 7.77
C HIS A 99 -50.25 -25.34 8.40
N GLU A 100 -49.29 -26.12 8.89
CA GLU A 100 -49.56 -27.40 9.53
C GLU A 100 -50.36 -27.21 10.83
N ILE A 101 -50.01 -26.21 11.65
CA ILE A 101 -50.75 -25.81 12.86
C ILE A 101 -52.19 -25.40 12.52
N GLU A 102 -52.39 -24.56 11.49
CA GLU A 102 -53.73 -24.11 11.11
C GLU A 102 -54.58 -25.29 10.60
N SER A 103 -53.98 -26.23 9.87
CA SER A 103 -54.67 -27.44 9.41
C SER A 103 -55.14 -28.33 10.58
N LEU A 104 -54.33 -28.43 11.65
CA LEU A 104 -54.68 -29.19 12.85
C LEU A 104 -55.77 -28.50 13.67
N ARG A 105 -55.72 -27.16 13.77
CA ARG A 105 -56.76 -26.35 14.42
C ARG A 105 -58.11 -26.48 13.72
N GLY A 106 -58.14 -26.39 12.39
CA GLY A 106 -59.36 -26.58 11.61
C GLY A 106 -59.99 -27.96 11.77
N LYS A 107 -59.17 -29.03 11.87
CA LYS A 107 -59.63 -30.40 12.12
C LYS A 107 -60.19 -30.61 13.54
N GLN A 108 -59.61 -29.96 14.56
CA GLN A 108 -60.12 -30.04 15.93
C GLN A 108 -61.45 -29.28 16.14
N GLY A 109 -61.69 -28.20 15.41
CA GLY A 109 -62.95 -27.44 15.49
C GLY A 109 -64.12 -28.04 14.70
N ALA A 110 -63.86 -29.09 13.90
CA ALA A 110 -64.86 -29.75 13.05
C ALA A 110 -65.35 -31.11 13.59
N ASN A 111 -64.88 -31.51 14.78
CA ASN A 111 -65.38 -32.66 15.58
C ASN A 111 -65.99 -32.15 16.88
#